data_AF-A0A0C9TNK6-F1
#
_entry.id   AF-A0A0C9TNK6-F1
#
_cell.length_a   1.000
_cell.length_b   1.000
_cell.length_c   1.000
_cell.angle_alpha   90.00
_cell.angle_beta   90.00
_cell.angle_gamma   90.00
#
_symmetry.space_group_name_H-M   'P 1'
#
loop_
_entity.id
_entity.type
_entity.pdbx_description
1 polymer ?
#
loop_
_entity_poly.entity_id
_entity_poly.type
_entity_poly.pdbx_seq_one_letter_code
_entity_poly.pdbx_strand_id
1 'polypeptide(L)'
;MDLDNEPTADPAAWDILIAFANGTINSLPEAEKRLTAHLGDRFSFAQWKAAFDEILKAEDDESAAVAAIEVLKEKAVTHHTSAPVPPSTRRSRRPSLPELERAEAELMQAVNSLHERKRIRGTRPTLEDLLNPVEETEVGDSPYRFPGGDADIIAEVKRGEMQTEDLEEDSECGDEGDESKEPEITPQQGMELCLSVERLCLQYSDVDGLAIHPLQSQLRRLRSHLRKVDFESCTQVTLDRFFIPRQDG
;
A
#
# COMPACT_ATOMS: atom_id res chain seq x y z
N MET A 1 41.30 27.65 -0.63
CA MET A 1 40.45 28.02 -1.77
C MET A 1 39.21 27.14 -1.63
N ASP A 2 38.05 27.58 -1.15
CA ASP A 2 37.54 28.93 -0.84
C ASP A 2 36.61 28.79 0.37
N LEU A 3 36.76 29.68 1.36
CA LEU A 3 35.99 29.69 2.61
C LEU A 3 34.71 30.55 2.49
N ASP A 4 34.19 30.74 1.28
CA ASP A 4 33.13 31.72 1.00
C ASP A 4 31.84 31.10 0.47
N ASN A 5 31.53 29.83 0.80
CA ASN A 5 30.44 29.16 0.08
C ASN A 5 29.56 28.25 0.93
N GLU A 6 29.13 28.76 2.08
CA GLU A 6 27.99 28.19 2.79
C GLU A 6 26.72 28.49 1.98
N PRO A 7 25.90 27.50 1.60
CA PRO A 7 24.76 27.70 0.70
C PRO A 7 23.71 28.67 1.29
N THR A 8 23.64 28.77 2.61
CA THR A 8 22.79 29.72 3.36
C THR A 8 23.33 31.15 3.35
N ALA A 9 24.53 31.40 2.81
CA ALA A 9 25.05 32.75 2.58
C ALA A 9 24.63 33.32 1.21
N ASP A 10 24.03 32.50 0.32
CA ASP A 10 23.64 32.90 -1.02
C ASP A 10 22.32 33.70 -1.00
N PRO A 11 22.34 35.01 -1.30
CA PRO A 11 21.13 35.84 -1.27
C PRO A 11 20.09 35.38 -2.30
N ALA A 12 20.52 34.84 -3.44
CA ALA A 12 19.61 34.40 -4.49
C ALA A 12 18.90 33.08 -4.11
N ALA A 13 19.49 32.25 -3.26
CA ALA A 13 18.81 31.09 -2.69
C ALA A 13 17.70 31.51 -1.71
N TRP A 14 17.93 32.55 -0.90
CA TRP A 14 16.89 33.12 -0.03
C TRP A 14 15.76 33.76 -0.83
N ASP A 15 16.07 34.41 -1.95
CA ASP A 15 15.04 35.01 -2.82
C ASP A 15 14.11 33.94 -3.44
N ILE A 16 14.62 32.72 -3.70
CA ILE A 16 13.79 31.58 -4.12
C ILE A 16 12.83 31.14 -3.00
N LEU A 17 13.27 31.16 -1.73
CA LEU A 17 12.40 30.84 -0.59
C LEU A 17 11.39 31.95 -0.29
N ILE A 18 11.77 33.21 -0.46
CA ILE A 18 10.83 34.34 -0.39
C ILE A 18 9.77 34.23 -1.49
N ALA A 19 10.16 33.81 -2.69
CA ALA A 19 9.24 33.51 -3.79
C ALA A 19 8.34 32.28 -3.53
N PHE A 20 8.73 31.39 -2.63
CA PHE A 20 7.87 30.31 -2.16
C PHE A 20 6.91 30.80 -1.07
N ALA A 21 7.39 31.62 -0.13
CA ALA A 21 6.56 32.18 0.94
C ALA A 21 5.50 33.17 0.49
N ASN A 22 5.73 33.89 -0.61
CA ASN A 22 4.77 34.84 -1.18
C ASN A 22 3.80 34.20 -2.19
N GLY A 23 3.77 32.86 -2.28
CA GLY A 23 2.91 32.13 -3.20
C GLY A 23 3.29 32.25 -4.69
N THR A 24 4.44 32.82 -5.05
CA THR A 24 4.90 32.86 -6.46
C THR A 24 5.29 31.46 -6.95
N ILE A 25 5.77 30.62 -6.03
CA ILE A 25 6.02 29.19 -6.25
C ILE A 25 4.91 28.43 -5.52
N ASN A 26 4.04 27.77 -6.27
CA ASN A 26 2.81 27.16 -5.75
C ASN A 26 3.05 25.80 -5.06
N SER A 27 4.28 25.28 -5.05
CA SER A 27 4.55 23.96 -4.50
C SER A 27 5.97 23.81 -3.95
N LEU A 28 6.09 23.07 -2.86
CA LEU A 28 7.37 22.73 -2.21
C LEU A 28 8.32 21.95 -3.15
N PRO A 29 7.88 20.96 -3.94
CA PRO A 29 8.74 20.28 -4.91
C PRO A 29 9.33 21.22 -5.97
N GLU A 30 8.58 22.25 -6.37
CA GLU A 30 9.07 23.24 -7.33
C GLU A 30 10.10 24.19 -6.70
N ALA A 31 9.91 24.57 -5.43
CA ALA A 31 10.89 25.36 -4.68
C ALA A 31 12.20 24.59 -4.48
N GLU A 32 12.13 23.31 -4.08
CA GLU A 32 13.30 22.44 -3.94
C GLU A 32 14.04 22.24 -5.25
N LYS A 33 13.31 22.04 -6.36
CA LYS A 33 13.91 21.91 -7.69
C LYS A 33 14.66 23.18 -8.10
N ARG A 34 14.11 24.36 -7.83
CA ARG A 34 14.78 25.65 -8.13
C ARG A 34 16.00 25.89 -7.23
N LEU A 35 15.92 25.54 -5.95
CA LEU A 35 17.05 25.61 -5.03
C LEU A 35 18.16 24.63 -5.41
N THR A 36 17.80 23.41 -5.79
CA THR A 36 18.75 22.38 -6.26
C THR A 36 19.38 22.80 -7.58
N ALA A 37 18.63 23.40 -8.51
CA ALA A 37 19.18 23.93 -9.75
C ALA A 37 20.14 25.12 -9.52
N HIS A 38 19.89 25.94 -8.50
CA HIS A 38 20.70 27.12 -8.20
C HIS A 38 21.97 26.79 -7.38
N LEU A 39 21.83 25.95 -6.36
CA LEU A 39 22.91 25.59 -5.44
C LEU A 39 23.67 24.33 -5.86
N GLY A 40 23.07 23.48 -6.70
CA GLY A 40 23.67 22.22 -7.16
C GLY A 40 23.96 21.27 -6.00
N ASP A 41 25.14 20.66 -6.02
CA ASP A 41 25.64 19.76 -4.97
C ASP A 41 25.83 20.43 -3.60
N ARG A 42 25.66 21.76 -3.52
CA ARG A 42 25.69 22.52 -2.26
C ARG A 42 24.33 22.58 -1.58
N PHE A 43 23.25 22.18 -2.24
CA PHE A 43 21.93 22.15 -1.61
C PHE A 43 21.84 21.01 -0.60
N SER A 44 21.48 21.34 0.64
CA SER A 44 21.17 20.37 1.68
C SER A 44 19.85 20.72 2.34
N PHE A 45 18.84 19.87 2.14
CA PHE A 45 17.52 20.06 2.75
C PHE A 45 17.61 20.26 4.27
N ALA A 46 18.52 19.55 4.95
CA ALA A 46 18.71 19.68 6.39
C ALA A 46 19.11 21.10 6.84
N GLN A 47 19.83 21.85 6.00
CA GLN A 47 20.24 23.23 6.29
C GLN A 47 19.10 24.23 6.06
N TRP A 48 18.21 23.93 5.11
CA TRP A 48 17.09 24.79 4.75
C TRP A 48 15.78 24.41 5.46
N LYS A 49 15.75 23.27 6.15
CA LYS A 49 14.58 22.76 6.87
C LYS A 49 13.97 23.79 7.84
N ALA A 50 14.81 24.54 8.55
CA ALA A 50 14.31 25.58 9.45
C ALA A 50 13.54 26.70 8.71
N ALA A 51 13.95 27.03 7.49
CA ALA A 51 13.24 28.02 6.67
C ALA A 51 11.92 27.44 6.13
N PHE A 52 11.92 26.20 5.64
CA PHE A 52 10.68 25.53 5.20
C PHE A 52 9.67 25.33 6.34
N ASP A 53 10.13 24.91 7.52
CA ASP A 53 9.27 24.69 8.68
C ASP A 53 8.60 26.01 9.13
N GLU A 54 9.29 27.15 9.05
CA GLU A 54 8.68 28.46 9.36
C GLU A 54 7.67 28.93 8.30
N ILE A 55 7.91 28.65 7.01
CA ILE A 55 6.94 28.93 5.93
C ILE A 55 5.67 28.12 6.12
N LEU A 56 5.82 26.82 6.40
CA LEU A 56 4.69 25.90 6.58
C LEU A 56 3.91 26.18 7.87
N LYS A 57 4.56 26.75 8.88
CA LYS A 57 3.94 27.14 10.16
C LYS A 57 3.13 28.42 10.06
N ALA A 58 3.45 29.29 9.11
CA ALA A 58 2.71 30.53 8.85
C ALA A 58 1.42 30.27 8.05
N GLU A 59 0.71 29.17 8.32
CA GLU A 59 -0.51 28.70 7.63
C GLU A 59 -1.37 29.87 7.09
N ASP A 60 -1.40 30.02 5.76
CA ASP A 60 -2.14 31.04 4.99
C ASP A 60 -1.78 32.53 5.22
N ASP A 61 -0.68 32.84 5.92
CA ASP A 61 -0.15 34.19 6.10
C ASP A 61 1.20 34.39 5.40
N GLU A 62 1.12 34.76 4.11
CA GLU A 62 2.27 35.08 3.26
C GLU A 62 3.16 36.19 3.86
N SER A 63 2.57 37.16 4.59
CA SER A 63 3.31 38.27 5.17
C SER A 63 4.11 37.82 6.40
N ALA A 64 3.55 36.93 7.22
CA ALA A 64 4.26 36.33 8.35
C ALA A 64 5.37 35.36 7.87
N ALA A 65 5.11 34.59 6.81
CA ALA A 65 6.10 33.68 6.22
C ALA A 65 7.32 34.44 5.68
N VAL A 66 7.11 35.52 4.92
CA VAL A 66 8.20 36.35 4.38
C VAL A 66 8.99 37.04 5.50
N ALA A 67 8.32 37.56 6.52
CA ALA A 67 8.99 38.18 7.67
C ALA A 67 9.86 37.18 8.44
N ALA A 68 9.41 35.93 8.60
CA ALA A 68 10.19 34.88 9.26
C ALA A 68 11.44 34.50 8.47
N ILE A 69 11.36 34.44 7.13
CA ILE A 69 12.51 34.17 6.27
C ILE A 69 13.51 35.31 6.31
N GLU A 70 13.08 36.57 6.25
CA GLU A 70 13.99 37.73 6.32
C GLU A 70 14.78 37.75 7.64
N VAL A 71 14.14 37.39 8.77
CA VAL A 71 14.84 37.22 10.06
C VAL A 71 15.88 36.10 10.01
N LEU A 72 15.62 35.00 9.30
CA LEU A 72 16.57 33.91 9.12
C LEU A 72 17.72 34.29 8.17
N LYS A 73 17.42 35.06 7.12
CA LYS A 73 18.40 35.62 6.17
C LYS A 73 19.38 36.55 6.89
N GLU A 74 18.89 37.46 7.74
CA GLU A 74 19.75 38.36 8.54
C GLU A 74 20.63 37.59 9.55
N LYS A 75 20.08 36.55 10.19
CA LYS A 75 20.84 35.69 11.11
C LYS A 75 21.93 34.91 10.38
N ALA A 76 21.66 34.40 9.18
CA ALA A 76 22.67 33.72 8.38
C ALA A 76 23.83 34.67 8.05
N VAL A 77 23.54 35.87 7.56
CA VAL A 77 24.56 36.88 7.19
C VAL A 77 25.43 37.31 8.38
N THR A 78 24.87 37.43 9.59
CA THR A 78 25.61 37.87 10.79
C THR A 78 26.57 36.81 11.36
N HIS A 79 26.30 35.51 11.17
CA HIS A 79 27.17 34.44 11.65
C HIS A 79 28.50 34.29 10.86
N HIS A 80 28.60 34.87 9.67
CA HIS A 80 29.82 34.81 8.84
C HIS A 80 30.86 35.91 9.15
N THR A 81 30.59 36.82 10.09
CA THR A 81 31.50 37.96 10.42
C THR A 81 32.27 37.77 11.74
N SER A 82 32.63 36.54 12.12
CA SER A 82 33.46 36.30 13.33
C SER A 82 34.70 35.43 13.05
N ALA A 83 35.80 35.87 13.67
CA ALA A 83 37.23 35.57 13.52
C ALA A 83 37.67 34.07 13.50
N PRO A 84 38.90 33.77 13.03
CA PRO A 84 39.31 32.43 12.58
C PRO A 84 39.65 31.47 13.73
N VAL A 85 39.14 30.24 13.64
CA VAL A 85 39.42 29.10 14.55
C VAL A 85 40.23 28.04 13.78
N PRO A 86 41.24 27.38 14.39
CA PRO A 86 42.20 26.53 13.67
C PRO A 86 41.59 25.26 13.07
N PRO A 87 42.24 24.66 12.04
CA PRO A 87 41.67 23.59 11.24
C PRO A 87 41.59 22.29 12.04
N SER A 88 40.38 21.94 12.49
CA SER A 88 40.09 20.61 12.98
C SER A 88 39.73 19.73 11.79
N THR A 89 40.57 18.73 11.55
CA THR A 89 40.48 17.70 10.53
C THR A 89 39.19 16.87 10.67
N ARG A 90 38.04 17.42 10.28
CA ARG A 90 36.80 16.65 10.16
C ARG A 90 36.76 16.02 8.78
N ARG A 91 37.35 14.82 8.70
CA ARG A 91 36.92 13.81 7.72
C ARG A 91 35.39 13.76 7.79
N SER A 92 34.73 14.11 6.69
CA SER A 92 33.32 13.82 6.48
C SER A 92 33.17 12.29 6.50
N ARG A 93 33.02 11.73 7.70
CA ARG A 93 32.28 10.49 7.87
C ARG A 93 30.84 10.96 7.91
N ARG A 94 30.05 10.58 6.90
CA ARG A 94 28.62 10.35 7.11
C ARG A 94 28.49 9.72 8.50
N PRO A 95 27.72 10.29 9.44
CA PRO A 95 27.35 9.53 10.61
C PRO A 95 26.52 8.37 10.07
N SER A 96 27.16 7.21 9.89
CA SER A 96 26.49 5.94 9.79
C SER A 96 25.75 5.80 11.11
N LEU A 97 24.49 6.24 11.14
CA LEU A 97 23.62 5.98 12.26
C LEU A 97 23.51 4.45 12.30
N PRO A 98 24.04 3.77 13.32
CA PRO A 98 24.04 2.30 13.37
C PRO A 98 22.60 1.75 13.38
N GLU A 99 21.62 2.58 13.70
CA GLU A 99 20.19 2.29 13.59
C GLU A 99 19.72 2.25 12.13
N LEU A 100 20.24 3.12 11.26
CA LEU A 100 19.88 3.14 9.85
C LEU A 100 20.44 1.91 9.13
N GLU A 101 21.71 1.56 9.37
CA GLU A 101 22.31 0.33 8.82
C GLU A 101 21.56 -0.92 9.28
N ARG A 102 21.10 -0.94 10.54
CA ARG A 102 20.30 -2.04 11.07
C ARG A 102 18.93 -2.11 10.41
N ALA A 103 18.23 -1.00 10.30
CA ALA A 103 16.91 -0.93 9.68
C ALA A 103 16.97 -1.32 8.19
N GLU A 104 18.01 -0.86 7.47
CA GLU A 104 18.27 -1.25 6.09
C GLU A 104 18.51 -2.76 5.97
N ALA A 105 19.34 -3.34 6.84
CA ALA A 105 19.60 -4.77 6.86
C ALA A 105 18.35 -5.60 7.17
N GLU A 106 17.55 -5.20 8.17
CA GLU A 106 16.30 -5.85 8.54
C GLU A 106 15.27 -5.81 7.40
N LEU A 107 15.13 -4.66 6.73
CA LEU A 107 14.25 -4.50 5.57
C LEU A 107 14.68 -5.42 4.43
N MET A 108 15.97 -5.40 4.06
CA MET A 108 16.48 -6.23 2.97
C MET A 108 16.41 -7.73 3.30
N GLN A 109 16.50 -8.10 4.58
CA GLN A 109 16.29 -9.47 5.05
C GLN A 109 14.82 -9.91 4.90
N ALA A 110 13.87 -9.04 5.24
CA ALA A 110 12.44 -9.32 5.04
C ALA A 110 12.11 -9.50 3.54
N VAL A 111 12.64 -8.63 2.68
CA VAL A 111 12.50 -8.73 1.22
C VAL A 111 13.07 -10.04 0.70
N ASN A 112 14.23 -10.47 1.20
CA ASN A 112 14.81 -11.78 0.87
C ASN A 112 13.86 -12.92 1.24
N SER A 113 13.33 -12.92 2.46
CA SER A 113 12.42 -13.97 2.91
C SER A 113 11.15 -14.03 2.06
N LEU A 114 10.62 -12.88 1.63
CA LEU A 114 9.47 -12.81 0.74
C LEU A 114 9.79 -13.34 -0.66
N HIS A 115 10.97 -13.03 -1.19
CA HIS A 115 11.43 -13.51 -2.49
C HIS A 115 11.65 -15.03 -2.48
N GLU A 116 12.32 -15.58 -1.46
CA GLU A 116 12.52 -17.03 -1.26
C GLU A 116 11.20 -17.80 -1.18
N ARG A 117 10.18 -17.19 -0.53
CA ARG A 117 8.83 -17.75 -0.43
C ARG A 117 7.98 -17.54 -1.69
N LYS A 118 8.57 -17.03 -2.78
CA LYS A 118 7.89 -16.72 -4.06
C LYS A 118 6.71 -15.76 -3.90
N ARG A 119 6.75 -14.87 -2.91
CA ARG A 119 5.72 -13.83 -2.67
C ARG A 119 5.96 -12.57 -3.51
N ILE A 120 7.22 -12.34 -3.93
CA ILE A 120 7.58 -11.32 -4.90
C ILE A 120 7.81 -12.03 -6.24
N ARG A 121 7.11 -11.62 -7.29
CA ARG A 121 7.28 -12.18 -8.63
C ARG A 121 8.35 -11.39 -9.38
N GLY A 122 9.23 -12.09 -10.10
CA GLY A 122 10.27 -11.48 -10.92
C GLY A 122 11.55 -11.15 -10.15
N THR A 123 12.24 -10.09 -10.59
CA THR A 123 13.51 -9.64 -10.02
C THR A 123 13.31 -9.13 -8.60
N ARG A 124 14.23 -9.48 -7.72
CA ARG A 124 14.26 -8.97 -6.35
C ARG A 124 14.48 -7.45 -6.38
N PRO A 125 13.62 -6.64 -5.75
CA PRO A 125 13.81 -5.20 -5.69
C PRO A 125 15.04 -4.85 -4.83
N THR A 126 15.79 -3.86 -5.28
CA THR A 126 16.89 -3.25 -4.52
C THR A 126 16.34 -2.23 -3.53
N LEU A 127 17.18 -1.77 -2.59
CA LEU A 127 16.77 -0.73 -1.65
C LEU A 127 16.35 0.55 -2.37
N GLU A 128 17.07 0.92 -3.44
CA GLU A 128 16.76 2.09 -4.25
C GLU A 128 15.38 1.94 -4.93
N ASP A 129 15.07 0.76 -5.47
CA ASP A 129 13.75 0.49 -6.07
C ASP A 129 12.61 0.58 -5.04
N LEU A 130 12.88 0.34 -3.76
CA LEU A 130 11.89 0.41 -2.68
C LEU A 130 11.68 1.84 -2.18
N LEU A 131 12.74 2.66 -2.16
CA LEU A 131 12.68 4.05 -1.74
C LEU A 131 12.18 4.96 -2.86
N ASN A 132 12.53 4.62 -4.10
CA ASN A 132 12.16 5.32 -5.31
C ASN A 132 11.44 4.34 -6.25
N PRO A 133 10.19 3.96 -5.93
CA PRO A 133 9.41 3.09 -6.80
C PRO A 133 9.27 3.75 -8.17
N VAL A 134 9.35 2.93 -9.22
CA VAL A 134 9.05 3.38 -10.58
C VAL A 134 7.62 3.92 -10.62
N GLU A 135 7.42 5.04 -11.33
CA GLU A 135 6.08 5.58 -11.53
C GLU A 135 5.17 4.51 -12.13
N GLU A 136 3.96 4.38 -11.56
CA GLU A 136 2.97 3.43 -12.05
C GLU A 136 2.61 3.79 -13.50
N THR A 137 2.98 2.93 -14.43
CA THR A 137 2.53 3.06 -15.82
C THR A 137 1.03 2.81 -15.88
N GLU A 138 0.28 3.76 -16.46
CA GLU A 138 -1.12 3.53 -16.82
C GLU A 138 -1.18 2.26 -17.67
N VAL A 139 -1.84 1.22 -17.13
CA VAL A 139 -2.14 0.04 -17.91
C VAL A 139 -3.12 0.52 -18.97
N GLY A 140 -2.63 0.67 -20.20
CA GLY A 140 -3.39 1.17 -21.34
C GLY A 140 -4.69 0.39 -21.55
N ASP A 141 -5.54 0.86 -22.47
CA ASP A 141 -6.90 0.39 -22.69
C ASP A 141 -7.05 -1.12 -22.50
N SER A 142 -7.47 -1.48 -21.28
CA SER A 142 -7.93 -2.82 -20.97
C SER A 142 -9.04 -3.15 -21.97
N PRO A 143 -9.11 -4.37 -22.51
CA PRO A 143 -10.29 -4.80 -23.27
C PRO A 143 -11.59 -4.71 -22.43
N TYR A 144 -11.47 -4.50 -21.12
CA TYR A 144 -12.55 -4.22 -20.18
C TYR A 144 -12.66 -2.73 -19.80
N ARG A 145 -12.05 -1.82 -20.58
CA ARG A 145 -12.27 -0.39 -20.43
C ARG A 145 -13.63 -0.09 -21.07
N PHE A 146 -14.58 0.31 -20.24
CA PHE A 146 -15.90 0.76 -20.67
C PHE A 146 -15.86 2.29 -20.77
N PRO A 147 -15.54 2.88 -21.94
CA PRO A 147 -15.36 4.32 -22.07
C PRO A 147 -16.64 5.12 -21.75
N GLY A 148 -17.83 4.54 -21.95
CA GLY A 148 -19.11 5.08 -21.50
C GLY A 148 -19.45 4.76 -20.04
N GLY A 149 -18.52 4.18 -19.28
CA GLY A 149 -18.69 3.82 -17.87
C GLY A 149 -19.80 2.81 -17.67
N ASP A 150 -20.64 3.06 -16.66
CA ASP A 150 -21.72 2.16 -16.26
C ASP A 150 -22.72 1.86 -17.37
N ALA A 151 -22.96 2.80 -18.30
CA ALA A 151 -23.90 2.60 -19.39
C ALA A 151 -23.45 1.50 -20.36
N ASP A 152 -22.15 1.47 -20.68
CA ASP A 152 -21.58 0.46 -21.56
C ASP A 152 -21.48 -0.91 -20.86
N ILE A 153 -21.20 -0.90 -19.55
CA ILE A 153 -21.24 -2.11 -18.72
C ILE A 153 -22.64 -2.72 -18.74
N ILE A 154 -23.66 -1.90 -18.49
CA ILE A 154 -25.07 -2.35 -18.51
C ILE A 154 -25.47 -2.84 -19.90
N ALA A 155 -25.02 -2.17 -20.97
CA ALA A 155 -25.32 -2.58 -22.33
C ALA A 155 -24.69 -3.93 -22.69
N GLU A 156 -23.45 -4.20 -22.25
CA GLU A 156 -22.79 -5.49 -22.47
C GLU A 156 -23.48 -6.63 -21.70
N VAL A 157 -23.84 -6.40 -20.44
CA VAL A 157 -24.60 -7.37 -19.62
C VAL A 157 -25.92 -7.72 -20.32
N LYS A 158 -26.68 -6.72 -20.76
CA LYS A 158 -27.94 -6.93 -21.49
C LYS A 158 -27.75 -7.65 -22.82
N ARG A 159 -26.63 -7.45 -23.49
CA ARG A 159 -26.29 -8.14 -24.75
C ARG A 159 -26.03 -9.63 -24.52
N GLY A 160 -25.37 -9.95 -23.41
CA GLY A 160 -25.14 -11.33 -22.98
C GLY A 160 -26.44 -12.05 -22.58
N GLU A 161 -27.36 -11.34 -21.91
CA GLU A 161 -28.67 -11.86 -21.53
C GLU A 161 -29.57 -12.21 -22.74
N MET A 162 -29.55 -11.41 -23.81
CA MET A 162 -30.35 -11.68 -25.02
C MET A 162 -29.82 -12.81 -25.91
N GLN A 163 -28.54 -13.18 -25.80
CA GLN A 163 -27.96 -14.27 -26.61
C GLN A 163 -28.24 -15.67 -26.04
N THR A 164 -28.73 -15.77 -24.80
CA THR A 164 -29.04 -17.03 -24.12
C THR A 164 -30.50 -17.50 -24.26
N GLU A 165 -31.38 -16.73 -24.91
CA GLU A 165 -32.82 -17.03 -24.98
C GLU A 165 -33.24 -18.03 -26.08
N ASP A 166 -32.30 -18.58 -26.87
CA ASP A 166 -32.63 -19.36 -28.09
C ASP A 166 -32.29 -20.87 -28.00
N LEU A 167 -32.31 -21.46 -26.80
CA LEU A 167 -32.17 -22.92 -26.61
C LEU A 167 -33.36 -23.47 -25.81
N GLU A 168 -34.39 -23.89 -26.53
CA GLU A 168 -35.41 -24.83 -26.04
C GLU A 168 -34.77 -26.21 -25.85
N GLU A 169 -34.67 -26.69 -24.61
CA GLU A 169 -34.43 -28.12 -24.34
C GLU A 169 -35.43 -28.66 -23.30
N ASP A 170 -36.36 -29.43 -23.86
CA ASP A 170 -37.26 -30.37 -23.22
C ASP A 170 -36.46 -31.52 -22.60
N SER A 171 -36.70 -31.86 -21.33
CA SER A 171 -36.23 -33.15 -20.78
C SER A 171 -36.98 -33.52 -19.50
N GLU A 172 -38.17 -34.08 -19.69
CA GLU A 172 -38.77 -35.04 -18.76
C GLU A 172 -37.84 -36.26 -18.62
N CYS A 173 -37.49 -36.68 -17.40
CA CYS A 173 -37.15 -38.06 -17.04
C CYS A 173 -37.17 -38.20 -15.51
N GLY A 174 -38.20 -38.88 -14.99
CA GLY A 174 -38.15 -39.48 -13.68
C GLY A 174 -37.34 -40.78 -13.70
N ASP A 175 -36.77 -41.16 -12.57
CA ASP A 175 -36.81 -42.54 -12.10
C ASP A 175 -36.48 -42.60 -10.61
N GLU A 176 -37.20 -43.46 -9.92
CA GLU A 176 -37.05 -43.74 -8.50
C GLU A 176 -35.94 -44.76 -8.29
N GLY A 177 -35.12 -44.54 -7.26
CA GLY A 177 -34.03 -45.45 -6.92
C GLY A 177 -33.63 -45.31 -5.46
N ASP A 178 -34.39 -45.97 -4.59
CA ASP A 178 -34.05 -46.24 -3.19
C ASP A 178 -32.84 -47.19 -3.14
N GLU A 179 -31.67 -46.67 -2.78
CA GLU A 179 -30.57 -47.45 -2.25
C GLU A 179 -30.13 -46.82 -0.93
N SER A 180 -30.09 -47.66 0.10
CA SER A 180 -29.80 -47.34 1.49
C SER A 180 -28.39 -46.73 1.64
N LYS A 181 -28.29 -45.41 1.55
CA LYS A 181 -27.06 -44.68 1.88
C LYS A 181 -27.01 -44.43 3.38
N GLU A 182 -25.91 -44.84 4.03
CA GLU A 182 -25.53 -44.27 5.33
C GLU A 182 -25.64 -42.74 5.25
N PRO A 183 -25.98 -42.02 6.34
CA PRO A 183 -26.09 -40.57 6.27
C PRO A 183 -24.72 -39.98 5.92
N GLU A 184 -24.50 -39.70 4.63
CA GLU A 184 -23.33 -39.01 4.14
C GLU A 184 -23.32 -37.64 4.79
N ILE A 185 -22.36 -37.42 5.71
CA ILE A 185 -22.18 -36.11 6.35
C ILE A 185 -21.87 -35.12 5.23
N THR A 186 -22.77 -34.17 5.03
CA THR A 186 -22.58 -33.15 3.99
C THR A 186 -21.35 -32.30 4.31
N PRO A 187 -20.69 -31.70 3.31
CA PRO A 187 -19.58 -30.78 3.55
C PRO A 187 -19.92 -29.68 4.58
N GLN A 188 -21.16 -29.18 4.54
CA GLN A 188 -21.70 -28.21 5.49
C GLN A 188 -21.78 -28.74 6.92
N GLN A 189 -22.35 -29.94 7.11
CA GLN A 189 -22.40 -30.59 8.43
C GLN A 189 -20.99 -30.87 8.96
N GLY A 190 -20.06 -31.28 8.10
CA GLY A 190 -18.66 -31.46 8.46
C GLY A 190 -17.98 -30.16 8.92
N MET A 191 -18.30 -29.03 8.29
CA MET A 191 -17.79 -27.71 8.71
C MET A 191 -18.33 -27.28 10.08
N GLU A 192 -19.62 -27.52 10.34
CA GLU A 192 -20.24 -27.24 11.63
C GLU A 192 -19.64 -28.09 12.75
N LEU A 193 -19.37 -29.36 12.47
CA LEU A 193 -18.68 -30.25 13.42
C LEU A 193 -17.25 -29.77 13.70
N CYS A 194 -16.50 -29.33 12.68
CA CYS A 194 -15.17 -28.76 12.89
C CYS A 194 -15.24 -27.51 13.78
N LEU A 195 -16.24 -26.65 13.58
CA LEU A 195 -16.47 -25.45 14.41
C LEU A 195 -16.81 -25.80 15.86
N SER A 196 -17.66 -26.81 16.08
CA SER A 196 -18.04 -27.22 17.45
C SER A 196 -16.85 -27.81 18.20
N VAL A 197 -16.03 -28.64 17.55
CA VAL A 197 -14.81 -29.19 18.15
C VAL A 197 -13.75 -28.11 18.36
N GLU A 198 -13.58 -27.16 17.43
CA GLU A 198 -12.69 -26.01 17.65
C GLU A 198 -13.10 -25.17 18.87
N ARG A 199 -14.40 -25.03 19.12
CA ARG A 199 -14.91 -24.34 20.32
C ARG A 199 -14.62 -25.12 21.59
N LEU A 200 -14.78 -26.45 21.56
CA LEU A 200 -14.40 -27.31 22.68
C LEU A 200 -12.90 -27.24 22.97
N CYS A 201 -12.06 -27.20 21.93
CA CYS A 201 -10.60 -26.99 22.08
C CYS A 201 -10.27 -25.69 22.83
N LEU A 202 -11.03 -24.61 22.60
CA LEU A 202 -10.84 -23.35 23.32
C LEU A 202 -11.38 -23.40 24.75
N GLN A 203 -12.48 -24.12 24.97
CA GLN A 203 -13.11 -24.23 26.29
C GLN A 203 -12.32 -25.12 27.26
N TYR A 204 -11.59 -26.10 26.72
CA TYR A 204 -10.84 -27.08 27.49
C TYR A 204 -9.34 -26.99 27.20
N SER A 205 -8.79 -25.78 27.08
CA SER A 205 -7.38 -25.53 26.73
C SER A 205 -6.36 -26.16 27.68
N ASP A 206 -6.78 -26.42 28.92
CA ASP A 206 -5.89 -26.79 30.03
C ASP A 206 -5.93 -28.30 30.34
N VAL A 207 -6.46 -29.12 29.43
CA VAL A 207 -6.50 -30.58 29.62
C VAL A 207 -5.11 -31.16 29.43
N ASP A 208 -4.51 -31.60 30.53
CA ASP A 208 -3.22 -32.28 30.54
C ASP A 208 -3.22 -33.54 29.66
N GLY A 209 -2.22 -33.66 28.80
CA GLY A 209 -2.02 -34.82 27.91
C GLY A 209 -2.72 -34.75 26.56
N LEU A 210 -3.56 -33.73 26.30
CA LEU A 210 -4.18 -33.53 24.99
C LEU A 210 -3.45 -32.44 24.20
N ALA A 211 -2.96 -32.76 23.01
CA ALA A 211 -2.32 -31.80 22.12
C ALA A 211 -3.37 -30.94 21.38
N ILE A 212 -3.98 -30.02 22.11
CA ILE A 212 -5.11 -29.18 21.64
C ILE A 212 -4.72 -28.29 20.47
N HIS A 213 -3.53 -27.67 20.51
CA HIS A 213 -3.07 -26.79 19.43
C HIS A 213 -2.89 -27.53 18.09
N PRO A 214 -2.20 -28.69 18.03
CA PRO A 214 -2.17 -29.52 16.83
C PRO A 214 -3.56 -29.93 16.34
N LEU A 215 -4.45 -30.36 17.24
CA LEU A 215 -5.81 -30.75 16.89
C LEU A 215 -6.58 -29.58 16.24
N GLN A 216 -6.53 -28.39 16.85
CA GLN A 216 -7.17 -27.19 16.32
C GLN A 216 -6.61 -26.80 14.94
N SER A 217 -5.30 -26.95 14.73
CA SER A 217 -4.68 -26.73 13.42
C SER A 217 -5.21 -27.68 12.35
N GLN A 218 -5.35 -28.97 12.68
CA GLN A 218 -5.91 -29.96 11.75
C GLN A 218 -7.39 -29.71 11.45
N LEU A 219 -8.19 -29.33 12.45
CA LEU A 219 -9.61 -28.99 12.26
C LEU A 219 -9.78 -27.80 11.32
N ARG A 220 -8.98 -26.74 11.46
CA ARG A 220 -9.00 -25.59 10.54
C ARG A 220 -8.64 -25.99 9.12
N ARG A 221 -7.67 -26.90 8.96
CA ARG A 221 -7.23 -27.40 7.66
C ARG A 221 -8.32 -28.27 7.00
N LEU A 222 -8.95 -29.15 7.76
CA LEU A 222 -10.08 -29.95 7.31
C LEU A 222 -11.26 -29.05 6.91
N ARG A 223 -11.63 -28.07 7.74
CA ARG A 223 -12.69 -27.11 7.42
C ARG A 223 -12.39 -26.32 6.14
N SER A 224 -11.14 -25.92 5.92
CA SER A 224 -10.73 -25.24 4.70
C SER A 224 -10.87 -26.13 3.46
N HIS A 225 -10.55 -27.42 3.60
CA HIS A 225 -10.77 -28.40 2.55
C HIS A 225 -12.26 -28.63 2.26
N LEU A 226 -13.08 -28.78 3.31
CA LEU A 226 -14.54 -28.93 3.17
C LEU A 226 -15.19 -27.72 2.49
N ARG A 227 -14.76 -26.49 2.81
CA ARG A 227 -15.21 -25.29 2.09
C ARG A 227 -14.89 -25.33 0.60
N LYS A 228 -13.71 -25.84 0.26
CA LYS A 228 -13.30 -25.99 -1.13
C LYS A 228 -14.19 -27.02 -1.85
N VAL A 229 -14.45 -28.16 -1.22
CA VAL A 229 -15.34 -29.20 -1.76
C VAL A 229 -16.77 -28.69 -1.91
N ASP A 230 -17.29 -27.97 -0.91
CA ASP A 230 -18.62 -27.36 -0.94
C ASP A 230 -18.75 -26.35 -2.10
N PHE A 231 -17.74 -25.49 -2.25
CA PHE A 231 -17.67 -24.53 -3.34
C PHE A 231 -17.56 -25.19 -4.72
N GLU A 232 -16.77 -26.26 -4.85
CA GLU A 232 -16.64 -27.01 -6.10
C GLU A 232 -17.92 -27.81 -6.43
N SER A 233 -18.71 -28.17 -5.42
CA SER A 233 -20.01 -28.85 -5.59
C SER A 233 -21.16 -27.89 -5.87
N CYS A 234 -20.97 -26.58 -5.63
CA CYS A 234 -21.94 -25.56 -5.98
C CYS A 234 -21.99 -25.40 -7.50
N THR A 235 -23.06 -25.92 -8.10
CA THR A 235 -23.42 -25.61 -9.47
C THR A 235 -23.93 -24.17 -9.53
N GLN A 236 -23.45 -23.41 -10.52
CA GLN A 236 -23.90 -22.05 -10.76
C GLN A 236 -25.40 -22.07 -11.02
N VAL A 237 -26.18 -21.57 -10.07
CA VAL A 237 -27.62 -21.39 -10.22
C VAL A 237 -27.86 -20.07 -10.90
N THR A 238 -28.59 -20.09 -12.02
CA THR A 238 -29.09 -18.87 -12.66
C THR A 238 -30.05 -18.15 -11.73
N LEU A 239 -30.08 -16.82 -11.82
CA LEU A 239 -30.84 -15.95 -10.92
C LEU A 239 -32.35 -16.26 -10.93
N ASP A 240 -32.86 -16.90 -11.97
CA ASP A 240 -34.26 -17.31 -12.14
C ASP A 240 -34.76 -18.18 -10.98
N ARG A 241 -33.86 -18.95 -10.35
CA ARG A 241 -34.19 -19.82 -9.21
C ARG A 241 -34.62 -19.05 -7.95
N PHE A 242 -34.31 -17.76 -7.87
CA PHE A 242 -34.69 -16.87 -6.77
C PHE A 242 -35.95 -16.04 -7.06
N PHE A 243 -36.42 -16.02 -8.31
CA PHE A 243 -37.61 -15.26 -8.74
C PHE A 243 -38.86 -16.12 -8.93
N ILE A 244 -38.87 -17.38 -8.46
CA ILE A 244 -40.07 -18.22 -8.48
C ILE A 244 -41.17 -17.50 -7.68
N PRO A 245 -42.31 -17.13 -8.29
CA PRO A 245 -43.41 -16.51 -7.58
C PRO A 245 -43.90 -17.48 -6.50
N ARG A 246 -44.01 -17.01 -5.24
CA ARG A 246 -44.78 -17.76 -4.23
C ARG A 246 -46.21 -17.85 -4.74
N GLN A 247 -46.64 -19.03 -5.15
CA GLN A 247 -48.06 -19.34 -5.25
C GLN A 247 -48.58 -19.44 -3.82
N ASP A 248 -49.07 -18.31 -3.30
CA ASP A 248 -49.89 -18.29 -2.10
C ASP A 248 -51.23 -18.99 -2.43
N GLY A 249 -51.54 -20.04 -1.68
CA GLY A 249 -52.84 -20.72 -1.68
C GLY A 249 -53.84 -20.06 -0.73
#